data_AF-A0A8J6HFK0-F1
#
_entry.id   AF-A0A8J6HFK0-F1
#
_cell.length_a   1.000
_cell.length_b   1.000
_cell.length_c   1.000
_cell.angle_alpha   90.00
_cell.angle_beta   90.00
_cell.angle_gamma   90.00
#
_symmetry.space_group_name_H-M   'P 1'
#
loop_
_entity.id
_entity.type
_entity.pdbx_description
1 polymer ?
#
loop_
_entity_poly.entity_id
_entity_poly.type
_entity_poly.pdbx_seq_one_letter_code
_entity_poly.pdbx_strand_id
1 'polypeptide(L)'
;MDIVRNYTADYDKTLIFNKVHHELNQFCSIHTLHEVYIDLFDQIDENLKQALQRDLLEMAPGLTIQAVRVTKPKIPEVIRKNYELMEGEKTKLLIATQHQKVVEKDAETERKRAVIEAEKEAQVAKIQYQQKIMEKESLQRIAQIEDEMHLARQKSHADAEFYNLKQQAEVNTLLYTPEFIELKKYESLAQNNKVYFGKDIPQTFVGANCPIETVIDKKKVEGRP
;
A
#
# COMPACT_ATOMS: atom_id res chain seq x y z
N MET A 1 -68.36 22.15 -55.57
CA MET A 1 -68.26 23.08 -56.72
C MET A 1 -68.17 24.54 -56.25
N ASP A 2 -67.94 24.79 -54.96
CA ASP A 2 -68.10 26.14 -54.38
C ASP A 2 -66.81 26.96 -54.33
N ILE A 3 -65.65 26.30 -54.25
CA ILE A 3 -64.33 26.98 -54.25
C ILE A 3 -64.06 27.64 -55.61
N VAL A 4 -64.35 26.95 -56.71
CA VAL A 4 -64.20 27.48 -58.09
C VAL A 4 -65.22 28.58 -58.38
N ARG A 5 -66.40 28.54 -57.74
CA ARG A 5 -67.42 29.59 -57.85
C ARG A 5 -67.06 30.86 -57.08
N ASN A 6 -66.42 30.73 -55.92
CA ASN A 6 -66.09 31.88 -55.05
C ASN A 6 -64.74 32.53 -55.39
N TYR A 7 -63.76 31.76 -55.88
CA TYR A 7 -62.38 32.23 -56.05
C TYR A 7 -61.90 32.31 -57.51
N THR A 8 -62.77 32.06 -58.49
CA THR A 8 -62.45 32.14 -59.93
C THR A 8 -61.29 31.20 -60.32
N ALA A 9 -60.78 31.30 -61.56
CA ALA A 9 -59.68 30.46 -62.06
C ALA A 9 -58.33 30.69 -61.35
N ASP A 10 -58.12 31.85 -60.70
CA ASP A 10 -56.88 32.24 -60.00
C ASP A 10 -56.95 32.04 -58.47
N TYR A 11 -57.66 30.98 -58.03
CA TYR A 11 -57.80 30.66 -56.60
C TYR A 11 -56.45 30.34 -55.95
N ASP A 12 -55.46 29.89 -56.72
CA ASP A 12 -54.10 29.55 -56.29
C ASP A 12 -53.31 30.77 -55.79
N LYS A 13 -53.37 31.90 -56.50
CA LYS A 13 -52.65 33.13 -56.14
C LYS A 13 -53.15 33.73 -54.83
N THR A 14 -54.47 33.78 -54.68
CA THR A 14 -55.11 34.43 -53.53
C THR A 14 -55.11 33.56 -52.28
N LEU A 15 -55.40 32.26 -52.42
CA LEU A 15 -55.49 31.34 -51.28
C LEU A 15 -54.14 30.74 -50.85
N ILE A 16 -53.19 30.57 -51.78
CA ILE A 16 -51.94 29.86 -51.51
C ILE A 16 -50.75 30.82 -51.53
N PHE A 17 -50.46 31.48 -52.66
CA PHE A 17 -49.23 32.27 -52.79
C PHE A 17 -49.16 33.48 -51.85
N ASN A 18 -50.22 34.28 -51.78
CA ASN A 18 -50.24 35.46 -50.91
C ASN A 18 -50.11 35.09 -49.43
N LYS A 19 -50.71 33.96 -49.04
CA LYS A 19 -50.69 33.50 -47.66
C LYS A 19 -49.33 32.92 -47.27
N VAL A 20 -48.70 32.14 -48.14
CA VAL A 20 -47.32 31.65 -47.95
C VAL A 20 -46.35 32.82 -47.74
N HIS A 21 -46.45 33.89 -48.54
CA HIS A 21 -45.61 35.06 -48.38
C HIS A 21 -45.84 35.79 -47.05
N HIS A 22 -47.09 35.88 -46.60
CA HIS A 22 -47.41 36.50 -45.32
C HIS A 22 -46.83 35.71 -44.14
N GLU A 23 -47.06 34.39 -44.11
CA GLU A 23 -46.55 33.52 -43.04
C GLU A 23 -45.02 33.49 -43.00
N LEU A 24 -44.36 33.42 -44.16
CA LEU A 24 -42.90 33.43 -44.24
C LEU A 24 -42.33 34.77 -43.74
N ASN A 25 -42.94 35.89 -44.12
CA ASN A 25 -42.51 37.21 -43.65
C ASN A 25 -42.72 37.37 -42.13
N GLN A 26 -43.80 36.83 -41.58
CA GLN A 26 -44.04 36.82 -40.15
C GLN A 26 -42.97 36.01 -39.42
N PHE A 27 -42.63 34.82 -39.93
CA PHE A 27 -41.55 34.00 -39.39
C PHE A 27 -40.19 34.72 -39.44
N CYS A 28 -39.85 35.35 -40.57
CA CYS A 28 -38.62 36.13 -40.73
C CYS A 28 -38.56 37.41 -39.88
N SER A 29 -39.70 37.88 -39.35
CA SER A 29 -39.74 39.07 -38.47
C SER A 29 -39.48 38.73 -37.00
N ILE A 30 -39.75 37.49 -36.59
CA ILE A 30 -39.59 37.02 -35.20
C ILE A 30 -38.16 36.49 -34.97
N HIS A 31 -37.57 35.87 -35.98
CA HIS A 31 -36.29 35.18 -35.86
C HIS A 31 -35.14 35.94 -36.50
N THR A 32 -33.95 35.79 -35.92
CA THR A 32 -32.72 36.34 -36.51
C THR A 32 -32.27 35.51 -37.70
N LEU A 33 -31.57 36.13 -38.66
CA LEU A 33 -31.02 35.43 -39.82
C LEU A 33 -30.18 34.20 -39.42
N HIS A 34 -29.40 34.31 -38.33
CA HIS A 34 -28.55 33.23 -37.82
C HIS A 34 -29.37 32.01 -37.39
N GLU A 35 -30.37 32.21 -36.53
CA GLU A 35 -31.25 31.15 -36.03
C GLU A 35 -32.03 30.48 -37.16
N VAL A 36 -32.54 31.27 -38.11
CA VAL A 36 -33.25 30.77 -39.30
C VAL A 36 -32.33 29.93 -40.20
N TYR A 37 -31.07 30.31 -40.34
CA TYR A 37 -30.14 29.68 -41.27
C TYR A 37 -29.50 28.39 -40.74
N ILE A 38 -29.23 28.32 -39.43
CA ILE A 38 -28.52 27.21 -38.80
C ILE A 38 -29.48 26.23 -38.12
N ASP A 39 -30.39 26.73 -37.27
CA ASP A 39 -31.08 25.88 -36.29
C ASP A 39 -32.54 25.60 -36.66
N LEU A 40 -33.24 26.60 -37.20
CA LEU A 40 -34.69 26.53 -37.40
C LEU A 40 -35.10 26.19 -38.84
N PHE A 41 -34.17 26.11 -39.80
CA PHE A 41 -34.52 25.92 -41.20
C PHE A 41 -35.38 24.68 -41.45
N ASP A 42 -35.03 23.56 -40.81
CA ASP A 42 -35.76 22.30 -40.96
C ASP A 42 -37.15 22.34 -40.29
N GLN A 43 -37.36 23.24 -39.33
CA GLN A 43 -38.63 23.42 -38.62
C GLN A 43 -39.59 24.35 -39.36
N ILE A 44 -39.08 25.22 -40.25
CA ILE A 44 -39.90 26.15 -41.04
C ILE A 44 -40.88 25.40 -41.92
N ASP A 45 -40.43 24.34 -42.58
CA ASP A 45 -41.26 23.54 -43.48
C ASP A 45 -42.50 22.98 -42.77
N GLU A 46 -42.32 22.41 -41.56
CA GLU A 46 -43.41 21.83 -40.77
C GLU A 46 -44.33 22.91 -40.18
N ASN A 47 -43.76 23.99 -39.65
CA ASN A 47 -44.54 25.10 -39.11
C ASN A 47 -45.41 25.77 -40.19
N LEU A 48 -44.83 25.99 -41.39
CA LEU A 48 -45.52 26.57 -42.53
C LEU A 48 -46.62 25.65 -43.05
N LYS A 49 -46.35 24.33 -43.13
CA LYS A 49 -47.38 23.34 -43.48
C LYS A 49 -48.56 23.38 -42.52
N GLN A 50 -48.31 23.41 -41.20
CA GLN A 50 -49.37 23.44 -40.19
C GLN A 50 -50.15 24.76 -40.18
N ALA A 51 -49.49 25.90 -40.40
CA ALA A 51 -50.16 27.19 -40.49
C ALA A 51 -51.10 27.24 -41.70
N LEU A 52 -50.58 26.91 -42.89
CA LEU A 52 -51.37 26.93 -44.11
C LEU A 52 -52.52 25.91 -44.09
N GLN A 53 -52.31 24.73 -43.48
CA GLN A 53 -53.36 23.71 -43.37
C GLN A 53 -54.52 24.17 -42.48
N ARG A 54 -54.24 24.93 -41.41
CA ARG A 54 -55.27 25.52 -40.54
C ARG A 54 -56.10 26.55 -41.29
N ASP A 55 -55.45 27.44 -42.03
CA ASP A 55 -56.13 28.51 -42.75
C ASP A 55 -56.94 27.99 -43.95
N LEU A 56 -56.44 26.96 -44.65
CA LEU A 56 -57.19 26.32 -45.73
C LEU A 56 -58.42 25.55 -45.24
N LEU A 57 -58.38 25.01 -44.02
CA LEU A 57 -59.53 24.32 -43.44
C LEU A 57 -60.71 25.28 -43.19
N GLU A 58 -60.44 26.55 -42.87
CA GLU A 58 -61.45 27.59 -42.68
C GLU A 58 -61.96 28.16 -44.01
N MET A 59 -61.06 28.48 -44.94
CA MET A 59 -61.42 29.16 -46.20
C MET A 59 -61.94 28.22 -47.29
N ALA A 60 -61.44 26.99 -47.36
CA ALA A 60 -61.71 26.05 -48.46
C ALA A 60 -61.67 24.59 -47.97
N PRO A 61 -62.72 24.13 -47.26
CA PRO A 61 -62.80 22.75 -46.81
C PRO A 61 -62.79 21.80 -48.01
N GLY A 62 -61.69 21.07 -48.20
CA GLY A 62 -61.48 20.17 -49.33
C GLY A 62 -60.09 20.23 -49.96
N LEU A 63 -59.26 21.23 -49.63
CA LEU A 63 -57.85 21.26 -50.01
C LEU A 63 -56.95 20.76 -48.86
N THR A 64 -56.04 19.86 -49.20
CA THR A 64 -55.04 19.33 -48.26
C THR A 64 -53.64 19.54 -48.81
N ILE A 65 -52.75 20.07 -47.97
CA ILE A 65 -51.35 20.28 -48.33
C ILE A 65 -50.57 18.99 -48.03
N GLN A 66 -49.95 18.42 -49.06
CA GLN A 66 -49.17 17.20 -48.93
C GLN A 66 -47.81 17.46 -48.26
N ALA A 67 -47.03 18.41 -48.82
CA ALA A 67 -45.75 18.83 -48.28
C ALA A 67 -45.43 20.27 -48.72
N VAL A 68 -44.72 21.01 -47.88
CA VAL A 68 -44.18 22.34 -48.18
C VAL A 68 -42.67 22.25 -48.04
N ARG A 69 -41.93 22.83 -48.97
CA ARG A 69 -40.47 22.94 -48.92
C ARG A 69 -40.06 24.36 -49.22
N VAL A 70 -39.37 25.00 -48.29
CA VAL A 70 -38.79 26.32 -48.49
C VAL A 70 -37.38 26.16 -49.02
N THR A 71 -37.00 26.98 -50.00
CA THR A 71 -35.63 27.01 -50.51
C THR A 71 -34.78 27.93 -49.66
N LYS A 72 -33.51 27.55 -49.43
CA LYS A 72 -32.58 28.40 -48.67
C LYS A 72 -32.37 29.73 -49.41
N PRO A 73 -32.61 30.88 -48.76
CA PRO A 73 -32.37 32.18 -49.39
C PRO A 73 -30.88 32.37 -49.65
N LYS A 74 -30.54 33.02 -50.78
CA LYS A 74 -29.15 33.36 -51.11
C LYS A 74 -28.73 34.58 -50.27
N ILE A 75 -27.93 34.34 -49.23
CA ILE A 75 -27.38 35.41 -48.40
C ILE A 75 -26.23 36.11 -49.15
N PRO A 76 -26.18 37.47 -49.17
CA PRO A 76 -25.05 38.21 -49.74
C PRO A 76 -23.70 37.89 -49.08
N GLU A 77 -22.62 37.84 -49.87
CA GLU A 77 -21.29 37.43 -49.37
C GLU A 77 -20.72 38.31 -48.24
N VAL A 78 -21.06 39.60 -48.23
CA VAL A 78 -20.60 40.55 -47.20
C VAL A 78 -21.09 40.12 -45.82
N ILE A 79 -22.37 39.71 -45.74
CA ILE A 79 -23.01 39.28 -44.50
C ILE A 79 -22.45 37.92 -44.08
N ARG A 80 -22.22 37.00 -45.03
CA ARG A 80 -21.62 35.68 -44.77
C ARG A 80 -20.24 35.79 -44.10
N LYS A 81 -19.35 36.64 -44.64
CA LYS A 81 -18.00 36.84 -44.09
C LYS A 81 -18.04 37.40 -42.66
N ASN A 82 -18.93 38.36 -42.39
CA ASN A 82 -19.07 38.91 -41.04
C ASN A 82 -19.56 37.85 -40.04
N TYR A 83 -20.47 36.96 -40.44
CA TYR A 83 -20.92 35.86 -39.59
C TYR A 83 -19.83 34.84 -39.31
N GLU A 84 -19.04 34.46 -40.31
CA GLU A 84 -17.91 33.54 -40.13
C GLU A 84 -16.90 34.08 -39.11
N LEU A 85 -16.62 35.39 -39.13
CA LEU A 85 -15.75 36.05 -38.16
C LEU A 85 -16.36 36.05 -36.75
N MET A 86 -17.61 36.48 -36.62
CA MET A 86 -18.31 36.57 -35.32
C MET A 86 -18.46 35.20 -34.66
N GLU A 87 -18.82 34.15 -35.41
CA GLU A 87 -18.92 32.79 -34.87
C GLU A 87 -17.55 32.23 -34.49
N GLY A 88 -16.50 32.56 -35.26
CA GLY A 88 -15.13 32.25 -34.89
C GLY A 88 -14.71 32.89 -33.56
N GLU A 89 -15.05 34.16 -33.34
CA GLU A 89 -14.77 34.86 -32.09
C GLU A 89 -15.58 34.32 -30.91
N LYS A 90 -16.87 34.07 -31.09
CA LYS A 90 -17.75 33.47 -30.09
C LYS A 90 -17.25 32.08 -29.65
N THR A 91 -16.84 31.27 -30.62
CA THR A 91 -16.25 29.94 -30.35
C THR A 91 -14.94 30.07 -29.57
N LYS A 92 -14.06 30.99 -29.95
CA LYS A 92 -12.80 31.25 -29.21
C LYS A 92 -13.06 31.69 -27.77
N LEU A 93 -14.04 32.57 -27.55
CA LEU A 93 -14.42 33.03 -26.21
C LEU A 93 -14.94 31.88 -25.35
N LEU A 94 -15.80 31.03 -25.93
CA LEU A 94 -16.33 29.84 -25.25
C LEU A 94 -15.20 28.86 -24.88
N ILE A 95 -14.28 28.60 -25.81
CA ILE A 95 -13.10 27.75 -25.56
C ILE A 95 -12.24 28.33 -24.45
N ALA A 96 -11.93 29.64 -24.50
CA ALA A 96 -11.13 30.30 -23.47
C ALA A 96 -11.79 30.21 -22.09
N THR A 97 -13.12 30.43 -22.02
CA THR A 97 -13.90 30.33 -20.78
C THR A 97 -13.89 28.90 -20.23
N GLN A 98 -14.04 27.89 -21.08
CA GLN A 98 -13.98 26.49 -20.67
C GLN A 98 -12.57 26.11 -20.22
N HIS A 99 -11.54 26.55 -20.96
CA HIS A 99 -10.15 26.32 -20.59
C HIS A 99 -9.83 26.95 -19.24
N GLN A 100 -10.30 28.15 -18.96
CA GLN A 100 -10.10 28.80 -17.66
C GLN A 100 -10.68 27.95 -16.52
N LYS A 101 -11.89 27.39 -16.71
CA LYS A 101 -12.51 26.49 -15.72
C LYS A 101 -11.73 25.19 -15.52
N VAL A 102 -11.18 24.63 -16.59
CA VAL A 102 -10.35 23.41 -16.51
C VAL A 102 -9.08 23.70 -15.69
N VAL A 103 -8.39 24.80 -15.98
CA VAL A 103 -7.16 25.18 -15.24
C VAL A 103 -7.45 25.42 -13.76
N GLU A 104 -8.57 26.08 -13.43
CA GLU A 104 -8.98 26.28 -12.04
C GLU A 104 -9.23 24.93 -11.33
N LYS A 105 -9.91 23.99 -11.99
CA LYS A 105 -10.18 22.66 -11.43
C LYS A 105 -8.94 21.78 -11.34
N ASP A 106 -8.03 21.87 -12.29
CA ASP A 106 -6.76 21.16 -12.25
C ASP A 106 -5.89 21.68 -11.11
N ALA A 107 -5.84 23.00 -10.90
CA ALA A 107 -5.14 23.61 -9.76
C ALA A 107 -5.74 23.19 -8.40
N GLU A 108 -7.07 23.11 -8.28
CA GLU A 108 -7.73 22.56 -7.09
C GLU A 108 -7.38 21.08 -6.88
N THR A 109 -7.32 20.30 -7.96
CA THR A 109 -7.01 18.87 -7.93
C THR A 109 -5.56 18.63 -7.53
N GLU A 110 -4.63 19.42 -8.06
CA GLU A 110 -3.20 19.34 -7.73
C GLU A 110 -2.95 19.67 -6.25
N ARG A 111 -3.62 20.71 -5.72
CA ARG A 111 -3.57 21.04 -4.28
C ARG A 111 -4.04 19.88 -3.41
N LYS A 112 -5.18 19.27 -3.75
CA LYS A 112 -5.70 18.10 -3.00
C LYS A 112 -4.76 16.91 -3.10
N ARG A 113 -4.19 16.66 -4.28
CA ARG A 113 -3.22 15.59 -4.51
C ARG A 113 -1.97 15.77 -3.66
N ALA A 114 -1.45 17.00 -3.57
CA ALA A 114 -0.27 17.31 -2.75
C ALA A 114 -0.53 17.06 -1.25
N VAL A 115 -1.72 17.42 -0.75
CA VAL A 115 -2.11 17.15 0.64
C VAL A 115 -2.21 15.64 0.89
N ILE A 116 -2.88 14.90 -0.01
CA ILE A 116 -3.03 13.45 0.13
C ILE A 116 -1.67 12.75 0.10
N GLU A 117 -0.73 13.17 -0.75
CA GLU A 117 0.60 12.57 -0.79
C GLU A 117 1.38 12.86 0.51
N ALA A 118 1.33 14.10 1.01
CA ALA A 118 1.96 14.44 2.28
C ALA A 118 1.39 13.65 3.48
N GLU A 119 0.07 13.47 3.53
CA GLU A 119 -0.59 12.64 4.56
C GLU A 119 -0.19 11.17 4.46
N LYS A 120 -0.15 10.63 3.23
CA LYS A 120 0.28 9.26 2.96
C LYS A 120 1.72 9.03 3.40
N GLU A 121 2.64 9.94 3.07
CA GLU A 121 4.04 9.86 3.52
C GLU A 121 4.14 9.87 5.05
N ALA A 122 3.40 10.77 5.72
CA ALA A 122 3.36 10.81 7.18
C ALA A 122 2.82 9.50 7.79
N GLN A 123 1.81 8.89 7.17
CA GLN A 123 1.25 7.62 7.63
C GLN A 123 2.20 6.45 7.43
N VAL A 124 2.89 6.38 6.28
CA VAL A 124 3.92 5.36 6.01
C VAL A 124 5.08 5.51 7.00
N ALA A 125 5.54 6.73 7.26
CA ALA A 125 6.58 6.98 8.25
C ALA A 125 6.15 6.51 9.65
N LYS A 126 4.90 6.78 10.06
CA LYS A 126 4.35 6.30 11.34
C LYS A 126 4.38 4.77 11.45
N ILE A 127 3.97 4.06 10.41
CA ILE A 127 3.99 2.59 10.39
C ILE A 127 5.43 2.08 10.50
N GLN A 128 6.37 2.65 9.75
CA GLN A 128 7.78 2.27 9.82
C GLN A 128 8.37 2.52 11.21
N TYR A 129 8.03 3.64 11.86
CA TYR A 129 8.45 3.90 13.24
C TYR A 129 7.85 2.90 14.22
N GLN A 130 6.56 2.59 14.09
CA GLN A 130 5.91 1.57 14.92
C GLN A 130 6.55 0.19 14.76
N GLN A 131 6.87 -0.21 13.54
CA GLN A 131 7.59 -1.45 13.27
C GLN A 131 8.95 -1.47 13.98
N LYS A 132 9.75 -0.40 13.84
CA LYS A 132 11.05 -0.30 14.52
C LYS A 132 10.94 -0.33 16.04
N ILE A 133 9.94 0.32 16.62
CA ILE A 133 9.69 0.29 18.07
C ILE A 133 9.35 -1.15 18.49
N MET A 134 8.46 -1.82 17.77
CA MET A 134 8.07 -3.20 18.05
C MET A 134 9.26 -4.17 17.95
N GLU A 135 10.13 -4.00 16.95
CA GLU A 135 11.38 -4.77 16.82
C GLU A 135 12.34 -4.54 18.00
N LYS A 136 12.45 -3.31 18.49
CA LYS A 136 13.29 -3.01 19.66
C LYS A 136 12.70 -3.55 20.95
N GLU A 137 11.39 -3.44 21.14
CA GLU A 137 10.70 -4.02 22.29
C GLU A 137 10.78 -5.55 22.30
N SER A 138 10.65 -6.21 21.15
CA SER A 138 10.78 -7.66 21.08
C SER A 138 12.20 -8.12 21.40
N LEU A 139 13.22 -7.42 20.90
CA LEU A 139 14.62 -7.67 21.28
C LEU A 139 14.85 -7.48 22.78
N GLN A 140 14.28 -6.44 23.39
CA GLN A 140 14.36 -6.24 24.84
C GLN A 140 13.70 -7.38 25.61
N ARG A 141 12.52 -7.85 25.19
CA ARG A 141 11.84 -8.99 25.82
C ARG A 141 12.63 -10.28 25.68
N ILE A 142 13.23 -10.55 24.52
CA ILE A 142 14.07 -11.73 24.31
C ILE A 142 15.28 -11.70 25.25
N ALA A 143 15.95 -10.55 25.35
CA ALA A 143 17.08 -10.38 26.27
C ALA A 143 16.67 -10.61 27.73
N GLN A 144 15.53 -10.07 28.17
CA GLN A 144 15.00 -10.31 29.52
C GLN A 144 14.74 -11.80 29.78
N ILE A 145 14.13 -12.51 28.84
CA ILE A 145 13.88 -13.95 28.96
C ILE A 145 15.22 -14.72 29.01
N GLU A 146 16.21 -14.33 28.21
CA GLU A 146 17.53 -14.97 28.20
C GLU A 146 18.27 -14.77 29.52
N ASP A 147 18.23 -13.56 30.08
CA ASP A 147 18.79 -13.25 31.41
C ASP A 147 18.12 -14.07 32.51
N GLU A 148 16.78 -14.15 32.49
CA GLU A 148 16.01 -14.96 33.44
C GLU A 148 16.32 -16.46 33.31
N MET A 149 16.41 -16.98 32.08
CA MET A 149 16.79 -18.38 31.84
C MET A 149 18.21 -18.67 32.32
N HIS A 150 19.15 -17.76 32.08
CA HIS A 150 20.53 -17.91 32.51
C HIS A 150 20.65 -17.91 34.04
N LEU A 151 19.96 -16.97 34.71
CA LEU A 151 19.90 -16.92 36.17
C LEU A 151 19.27 -18.18 36.75
N ALA A 152 18.14 -18.64 36.19
CA ALA A 152 17.48 -19.87 36.63
C ALA A 152 18.38 -21.10 36.44
N ARG A 153 19.12 -21.17 35.33
CA ARG A 153 20.06 -22.25 35.04
C ARG A 153 21.25 -22.27 36.00
N GLN A 154 21.86 -21.12 36.26
CA GLN A 154 22.96 -21.01 37.22
C GLN A 154 22.50 -21.38 38.62
N LYS A 155 21.33 -20.91 39.03
CA LYS A 155 20.73 -21.25 40.33
C LYS A 155 20.47 -22.76 40.44
N SER A 156 19.86 -23.36 39.43
CA SER A 156 19.61 -24.81 39.43
C SER A 156 20.90 -25.63 39.48
N HIS A 157 21.98 -25.18 38.83
CA HIS A 157 23.29 -25.83 38.92
C HIS A 157 23.88 -25.71 40.34
N ALA A 158 23.86 -24.50 40.92
CA ALA A 158 24.36 -24.28 42.27
C ALA A 158 23.56 -25.06 43.32
N ASP A 159 22.24 -25.11 43.20
CA ASP A 159 21.35 -25.87 44.08
C ASP A 159 21.63 -27.39 43.97
N ALA A 160 21.86 -27.90 42.75
CA ALA A 160 22.21 -29.30 42.53
C ALA A 160 23.59 -29.66 43.11
N GLU A 161 24.60 -28.80 42.91
CA GLU A 161 25.93 -28.98 43.51
C GLU A 161 25.86 -28.94 45.04
N PHE A 162 25.11 -27.99 45.60
CA PHE A 162 24.89 -27.89 47.04
C PHE A 162 24.23 -29.16 47.60
N TYR A 163 23.18 -29.67 46.93
CA TYR A 163 22.50 -30.89 47.33
C TYR A 163 23.44 -32.11 47.29
N ASN A 164 24.22 -32.26 46.22
CA ASN A 164 25.21 -33.33 46.08
C ASN A 164 26.27 -33.28 47.19
N LEU A 165 26.86 -32.11 47.44
CA LEU A 165 27.86 -31.93 48.49
C LEU A 165 27.29 -32.21 49.88
N LYS A 166 26.06 -31.76 50.14
CA LYS A 166 25.37 -32.04 51.41
C LYS A 166 25.17 -33.54 51.61
N GLN A 167 24.67 -34.24 50.59
CA GLN A 167 24.45 -35.68 50.67
C GLN A 167 25.76 -36.46 50.80
N GLN A 168 26.82 -36.04 50.10
CA GLN A 168 28.17 -36.59 50.29
C GLN A 168 28.70 -36.36 51.70
N ALA A 169 28.53 -35.17 52.27
CA ALA A 169 28.95 -34.87 53.64
C ALA A 169 28.21 -35.78 54.65
N GLU A 170 26.90 -35.94 54.51
CA GLU A 170 26.10 -36.85 55.35
C GLU A 170 26.58 -38.31 55.21
N VAL A 171 26.77 -38.81 53.99
CA VAL A 171 27.30 -40.17 53.76
C VAL A 171 28.70 -40.33 54.35
N ASN A 172 29.57 -39.34 54.16
CA ASN A 172 30.93 -39.37 54.71
C ASN A 172 30.90 -39.45 56.24
N THR A 173 30.00 -38.71 56.92
CA THR A 173 29.85 -38.82 58.38
C THR A 173 29.50 -40.23 58.84
N LEU A 174 28.69 -40.97 58.08
CA LEU A 174 28.36 -42.38 58.37
C LEU A 174 29.51 -43.34 58.04
N LEU A 175 30.28 -43.05 56.98
CA LEU A 175 31.42 -43.86 56.56
C LEU A 175 32.66 -43.69 57.44
N TYR A 176 32.79 -42.60 58.20
CA TYR A 176 33.87 -42.37 59.16
C TYR A 176 33.76 -43.28 60.39
N THR A 177 33.89 -44.58 60.17
CA THR A 177 34.22 -45.57 61.19
C THR A 177 35.76 -45.65 61.32
N PRO A 178 36.31 -45.87 62.53
CA PRO A 178 37.76 -45.91 62.71
C PRO A 178 38.42 -46.98 61.84
N GLU A 179 37.75 -48.12 61.63
CA GLU A 179 38.23 -49.22 60.81
C GLU A 179 38.29 -48.86 59.32
N PHE A 180 37.31 -48.12 58.80
CA PHE A 180 37.29 -47.68 57.41
C PHE A 180 38.37 -46.62 57.13
N ILE A 181 38.61 -45.71 58.07
CA ILE A 181 39.67 -44.70 57.95
C ILE A 181 41.05 -45.37 57.91
N GLU A 182 41.29 -46.38 58.76
CA GLU A 182 42.52 -47.17 58.74
C GLU A 182 42.70 -47.89 57.40
N LEU A 183 41.66 -48.60 56.92
CA LEU A 183 41.70 -49.28 55.62
C LEU A 183 42.03 -48.29 54.50
N LYS A 184 41.35 -47.13 54.46
CA LYS A 184 41.58 -46.11 53.42
C LYS A 184 42.96 -45.48 53.51
N LYS A 185 43.49 -45.28 54.72
CA LYS A 185 44.86 -44.83 54.96
C LYS A 185 45.85 -45.84 54.41
N TYR A 186 45.69 -47.13 54.72
CA TYR A 186 46.56 -48.19 54.18
C TYR A 186 46.47 -48.30 52.66
N GLU A 187 45.26 -48.20 52.08
CA GLU A 187 45.06 -48.22 50.64
C GLU A 187 45.78 -47.03 49.96
N SER A 188 45.60 -45.82 50.52
CA SER A 188 46.25 -44.60 50.00
C SER A 188 47.77 -44.65 50.17
N LEU A 189 48.26 -45.19 51.30
CA LEU A 189 49.68 -45.44 51.52
C LEU A 189 50.21 -46.46 50.52
N ALA A 190 49.50 -47.56 50.26
CA ALA A 190 49.91 -48.58 49.29
C ALA A 190 49.97 -48.03 47.85
N GLN A 191 49.00 -47.21 47.45
CA GLN A 191 48.96 -46.58 46.12
C GLN A 191 50.04 -45.50 45.95
N ASN A 192 50.29 -44.69 46.99
CA ASN A 192 51.31 -43.64 46.94
C ASN A 192 52.73 -44.16 47.19
N ASN A 193 52.90 -45.37 47.74
CA ASN A 193 54.21 -45.94 48.01
C ASN A 193 54.84 -46.48 46.71
N LYS A 194 55.76 -45.70 46.14
CA LYS A 194 56.61 -46.15 45.04
C LYS A 194 57.71 -47.04 45.62
N VAL A 195 57.52 -48.35 45.56
CA VAL A 195 58.53 -49.31 46.01
C VAL A 195 59.61 -49.48 44.94
N TYR A 196 60.84 -49.04 45.23
CA TYR A 196 62.01 -49.21 44.37
C TYR A 196 62.84 -50.42 44.85
N PHE A 197 63.06 -51.42 43.99
CA PHE A 197 63.85 -52.62 44.30
C PHE A 197 65.18 -52.62 43.49
N GLY A 198 66.35 -52.70 44.16
CA GLY A 198 67.67 -52.77 43.50
C GLY A 198 68.85 -52.88 44.50
N LYS A 199 70.00 -53.42 44.05
CA LYS A 199 71.18 -53.70 44.90
C LYS A 199 71.97 -52.45 45.35
N ASP A 200 71.75 -51.30 44.73
CA ASP A 200 72.39 -50.02 45.09
C ASP A 200 71.34 -48.91 45.07
N ILE A 201 70.84 -48.54 46.26
CA ILE A 201 69.92 -47.41 46.43
C ILE A 201 70.77 -46.17 46.78
N PRO A 202 70.72 -45.08 46.01
CA PRO A 202 71.48 -43.87 46.32
C PRO A 202 71.04 -43.26 47.67
N GLN A 203 72.02 -42.87 48.49
CA GLN A 203 71.86 -42.38 49.89
C GLN A 203 70.98 -41.13 50.06
N THR A 204 70.52 -40.50 48.98
CA THR A 204 69.62 -39.34 49.01
C THR A 204 68.20 -39.66 49.50
N PHE A 205 67.79 -40.93 49.52
CA PHE A 205 66.45 -41.35 49.96
C PHE A 205 66.39 -41.93 51.40
N VAL A 206 67.51 -42.01 52.12
CA VAL A 206 67.59 -42.67 53.46
C VAL A 206 67.65 -41.67 54.63
N GLY A 207 67.62 -40.35 54.37
CA GLY A 207 67.75 -39.34 55.42
C GLY A 207 66.45 -38.63 55.82
N ALA A 208 65.78 -39.11 56.88
CA ALA A 208 65.24 -38.33 58.02
C ALA A 208 64.25 -39.15 58.87
N ASN A 209 64.72 -39.60 60.05
CA ASN A 209 64.00 -40.10 61.24
C ASN A 209 63.42 -41.54 61.26
N CYS A 210 64.28 -42.52 61.57
CA CYS A 210 64.07 -43.52 62.65
C CYS A 210 65.31 -44.47 62.78
N PRO A 211 65.81 -44.79 63.99
CA PRO A 211 67.01 -45.62 64.16
C PRO A 211 66.69 -47.12 64.20
N ILE A 212 67.46 -47.95 63.48
CA ILE A 212 67.43 -49.41 63.60
C ILE A 212 68.88 -49.91 63.76
N GLU A 213 69.16 -50.55 64.89
CA GLU A 213 70.45 -51.18 65.21
C GLU A 213 70.73 -52.38 64.30
N THR A 214 71.93 -52.40 63.72
CA THR A 214 72.44 -53.50 62.89
C THR A 214 73.08 -54.59 63.75
N VAL A 215 72.62 -55.84 63.61
CA VAL A 215 73.34 -57.03 64.09
C VAL A 215 74.17 -57.58 62.92
N ILE A 216 75.50 -57.55 63.05
CA ILE A 216 76.45 -58.13 62.09
C ILE A 216 77.18 -59.28 62.78
N ASP A 217 77.04 -60.49 62.25
CA ASP A 217 77.90 -61.61 62.63
C ASP A 217 78.96 -61.83 61.53
N LYS A 218 80.24 -61.73 61.92
CA LYS A 218 81.42 -61.87 61.06
C LYS A 218 82.02 -63.25 61.24
N LYS A 219 82.39 -63.92 60.14
CA LYS A 219 83.53 -64.86 59.96
C LYS A 219 83.43 -65.44 58.54
N LYS A 220 84.46 -65.62 57.72
CA LYS A 220 85.93 -65.67 57.88
C LYS A 220 86.52 -65.62 56.44
N VAL A 221 87.44 -64.71 56.11
CA VAL A 221 88.89 -64.95 55.81
C VAL A 221 89.12 -66.09 54.80
N GLU A 222 89.69 -65.88 53.62
CA GLU A 222 91.14 -65.73 53.28
C GLU A 222 91.22 -65.10 51.86
N GLY A 223 92.18 -64.29 51.41
CA GLY A 223 93.54 -64.07 51.87
C GLY A 223 94.60 -64.16 50.74
N ARG A 224 94.40 -63.51 49.57
CA ARG A 224 95.40 -63.06 48.55
C ARG A 224 96.27 -64.16 47.84
N PRO A 225 96.78 -63.98 46.60
CA PRO A 225 96.54 -62.95 45.57
C PRO A 225 95.43 -63.28 44.57
#